data_AF-A0A6P1BDT5-F1
#
_entry.id   AF-A0A6P1BDT5-F1
#
_cell.length_a   1.000
_cell.length_b   1.000
_cell.length_c   1.000
_cell.angle_alpha   90.00
_cell.angle_beta   90.00
_cell.angle_gamma   90.00
#
_symmetry.space_group_name_H-M   'P 1'
#
loop_
_entity.id
_entity.type
_entity.pdbx_description
1 polymer ?
#
loop_
_entity_poly.entity_id
_entity_poly.type
_entity_poly.pdbx_seq_one_letter_code
_entity_poly.pdbx_strand_id
1 'polypeptide(L)'
;MSSAKPVFQKQSWLALVLSAAGSGIVSAAPLPSAFPSAARDTPMLWHVQAPRGSTNAASVSLEILPGPTVNIGGKVSFGLTAKKAGYLILVDVDAEGRMSQIFPTAELLAQSIERDMNLVKPGVQFIVPTPAAQQRGFEYVVAPPAGSAVIVAILSERRVQLLDLPDVQRKIQGPADTLSYLSDWTRQLRVTDSGSGKLVSNNWSFDIKSYSIK
;
A
#
# COMPACT_ATOMS: atom_id res chain seq x y z
N MET A 1 33.62 -31.76 6.20
CA MET A 1 34.23 -30.91 7.25
C MET A 1 33.91 -29.47 6.85
N SER A 2 33.16 -28.62 7.54
CA SER A 2 32.52 -28.53 8.86
C SER A 2 31.18 -27.80 8.64
N SER A 3 30.02 -28.28 9.08
CA SER A 3 29.44 -28.24 10.43
C SER A 3 29.40 -26.85 11.08
N ALA A 4 28.20 -26.25 11.13
CA ALA A 4 27.74 -25.40 12.22
C ALA A 4 26.20 -25.21 12.18
N LYS A 5 25.51 -25.95 13.07
CA LYS A 5 24.29 -25.55 13.82
C LYS A 5 24.76 -25.33 15.28
N PRO A 6 23.95 -24.88 16.27
CA PRO A 6 22.56 -24.35 16.28
C PRO A 6 22.47 -23.03 17.10
N VAL A 7 21.26 -22.48 17.35
CA VAL A 7 20.73 -22.16 18.70
C VAL A 7 19.22 -21.86 18.58
N PHE A 8 18.52 -22.24 19.64
CA PHE A 8 17.11 -22.55 19.82
C PHE A 8 16.53 -21.54 20.81
N GLN A 9 15.30 -21.02 20.63
CA GLN A 9 14.51 -20.58 21.79
C GLN A 9 12.99 -20.60 21.52
N LYS A 10 12.36 -21.65 22.05
CA LYS A 10 10.93 -21.69 22.43
C LYS A 10 10.69 -20.75 23.60
N GLN A 11 9.60 -19.98 23.60
CA GLN A 11 8.85 -19.75 24.83
C GLN A 11 7.34 -19.84 24.59
N SER A 12 6.71 -20.53 25.53
CA SER A 12 5.32 -20.95 25.62
C SER A 12 4.62 -20.02 26.61
N TRP A 13 3.41 -19.59 26.31
CA TRP A 13 2.50 -19.00 27.30
C TRP A 13 1.14 -19.71 27.16
N LEU A 14 0.91 -20.63 28.08
CA LEU A 14 -0.41 -21.11 28.49
C LEU A 14 -1.05 -20.11 29.45
N ALA A 15 -2.39 -20.12 29.47
CA ALA A 15 -3.34 -19.65 30.49
C ALA A 15 -4.36 -18.65 29.90
N LEU A 16 -5.64 -18.64 30.24
CA LEU A 16 -6.56 -19.56 30.91
C LEU A 16 -7.96 -18.96 30.68
N VAL A 17 -8.96 -19.82 30.77
CA VAL A 17 -10.42 -19.67 30.65
C VAL A 17 -11.03 -18.59 31.56
N LEU A 18 -12.15 -17.95 31.16
CA LEU A 18 -13.35 -17.79 32.00
C LEU A 18 -14.60 -17.35 31.21
N SER A 19 -15.68 -18.04 31.54
CA SER A 19 -17.01 -18.09 30.93
C SER A 19 -17.95 -16.97 31.39
N ALA A 20 -18.99 -16.67 30.60
CA ALA A 20 -20.31 -16.32 31.12
C ALA A 20 -21.40 -16.67 30.11
N ALA A 21 -22.44 -17.36 30.60
CA ALA A 21 -23.62 -17.86 29.91
C ALA A 21 -24.89 -17.13 30.40
N GLY A 22 -26.00 -17.27 29.66
CA GLY A 22 -27.38 -17.02 30.12
C GLY A 22 -28.17 -16.06 29.20
N SER A 23 -28.99 -16.57 28.26
CA SER A 23 -30.44 -16.92 28.41
C SER A 23 -31.36 -15.69 28.47
N GLY A 24 -32.14 -15.36 27.43
CA GLY A 24 -33.57 -15.75 27.23
C GLY A 24 -34.49 -14.73 27.95
N ILE A 25 -35.56 -14.12 27.41
CA ILE A 25 -36.83 -14.67 26.87
C ILE A 25 -37.57 -13.58 26.02
N VAL A 26 -38.79 -13.88 25.56
CA VAL A 26 -39.48 -13.47 24.33
C VAL A 26 -40.83 -12.75 24.59
N SER A 27 -41.19 -11.80 23.69
CA SER A 27 -42.52 -11.39 23.17
C SER A 27 -43.63 -10.77 24.05
N ALA A 28 -44.18 -9.61 23.63
CA ALA A 28 -45.46 -9.50 22.88
C ALA A 28 -46.05 -8.06 22.91
N ALA A 29 -46.54 -7.57 21.77
CA ALA A 29 -47.36 -6.34 21.61
C ALA A 29 -48.81 -6.72 21.21
N PRO A 30 -49.83 -5.82 21.24
CA PRO A 30 -50.01 -4.83 20.15
C PRO A 30 -50.59 -3.43 20.52
N LEU A 31 -50.52 -2.55 19.50
CA LEU A 31 -50.84 -1.12 19.27
C LEU A 31 -52.37 -0.77 19.32
N PRO A 32 -52.87 0.47 19.01
CA PRO A 32 -52.23 1.65 18.38
C PRO A 32 -52.62 3.05 18.93
N SER A 33 -51.90 4.11 18.52
CA SER A 33 -52.50 5.39 18.07
C SER A 33 -51.48 6.37 17.50
N ALA A 34 -51.87 6.94 16.35
CA ALA A 34 -51.51 8.25 15.79
C ALA A 34 -50.08 8.47 15.22
N PHE A 35 -50.03 8.52 13.90
CA PHE A 35 -49.00 9.23 13.12
C PHE A 35 -49.13 10.76 13.32
N PRO A 36 -48.01 11.51 13.20
CA PRO A 36 -47.88 12.28 11.95
C PRO A 36 -46.45 12.30 11.35
N SER A 37 -46.46 12.35 10.01
CA SER A 37 -45.52 12.94 9.05
C SER A 37 -44.01 13.02 9.33
N ALA A 38 -43.30 12.23 8.51
CA ALA A 38 -42.28 12.68 7.56
C ALA A 38 -41.09 13.51 8.10
N ALA A 39 -40.00 12.79 8.36
CA ALA A 39 -38.68 13.20 7.88
C ALA A 39 -37.98 11.97 7.31
N ARG A 40 -37.47 12.09 6.08
CA ARG A 40 -36.69 11.05 5.42
C ARG A 40 -35.35 10.93 6.15
N ASP A 41 -35.21 9.91 6.99
CA ASP A 41 -33.91 9.48 7.48
C ASP A 41 -33.15 8.85 6.31
N THR A 42 -32.42 9.71 5.62
CA THR A 42 -31.38 9.30 4.69
C THR A 42 -30.25 8.77 5.56
N PRO A 43 -29.82 7.50 5.47
CA PRO A 43 -28.62 7.09 6.17
C PRO A 43 -27.46 7.88 5.56
N MET A 44 -26.95 8.85 6.32
CA MET A 44 -25.67 9.49 6.06
C MET A 44 -24.62 8.37 6.08
N LEU A 45 -24.36 7.81 4.89
CA LEU A 45 -23.12 7.12 4.60
C LEU A 45 -22.02 8.09 4.99
N TRP A 46 -21.36 7.77 6.10
CA TRP A 46 -20.12 8.36 6.53
C TRP A 46 -19.15 8.30 5.34
N HIS A 47 -19.14 9.35 4.53
CA HIS A 47 -17.98 9.60 3.72
C HIS A 47 -16.95 10.08 4.73
N VAL A 48 -16.10 9.16 5.19
CA VAL A 48 -14.80 9.55 5.74
C VAL A 48 -14.12 10.33 4.62
N GLN A 49 -14.29 11.64 4.66
CA GLN A 49 -13.53 12.56 3.85
C GLN A 49 -12.11 12.48 4.39
N ALA A 50 -11.27 11.70 3.72
CA ALA A 50 -9.83 11.82 3.86
C ALA A 50 -9.46 13.30 3.69
N PRO A 51 -8.49 13.83 4.48
CA PRO A 51 -8.15 15.25 4.47
C PRO A 51 -7.94 15.78 3.04
N ARG A 52 -8.74 16.79 2.66
CA ARG A 52 -8.61 17.47 1.37
C ARG A 52 -7.36 18.36 1.37
N GLY A 53 -6.25 17.81 0.90
CA GLY A 53 -5.19 18.51 0.21
C GLY A 53 -4.72 17.54 -0.87
N SER A 54 -5.10 17.77 -2.13
CA SER A 54 -5.11 16.72 -3.16
C SER A 54 -3.70 16.22 -3.53
N THR A 55 -3.17 15.30 -2.74
CA THR A 55 -1.96 14.51 -2.99
C THR A 55 -2.19 13.45 -4.08
N ASN A 56 -3.32 13.49 -4.80
CA ASN A 56 -3.62 12.56 -5.90
C ASN A 56 -4.21 13.28 -7.13
N ALA A 57 -3.50 14.31 -7.61
CA ALA A 57 -3.92 15.09 -8.78
C ALA A 57 -3.97 14.28 -10.10
N ALA A 58 -3.25 13.15 -10.16
CA ALA A 58 -3.29 12.22 -11.28
C ALA A 58 -4.37 11.13 -11.16
N SER A 59 -5.15 11.09 -10.06
CA SER A 59 -6.12 10.03 -9.78
C SER A 59 -5.51 8.63 -9.93
N VAL A 60 -4.34 8.43 -9.32
CA VAL A 60 -3.69 7.13 -9.16
C VAL A 60 -4.61 6.22 -8.34
N SER A 61 -4.76 4.97 -8.79
CA SER A 61 -5.46 3.91 -8.08
C SER A 61 -4.58 2.67 -8.08
N LEU A 62 -4.42 2.07 -6.91
CA LEU A 62 -3.63 0.87 -6.65
C LEU A 62 -4.55 -0.28 -6.25
N GLU A 63 -4.20 -1.49 -6.65
CA GLU A 63 -4.85 -2.72 -6.28
C GLU A 63 -3.81 -3.79 -5.98
N ILE A 64 -4.08 -4.63 -4.98
CA ILE A 64 -3.23 -5.77 -4.61
C ILE A 64 -3.93 -7.03 -5.08
N LEU A 65 -3.23 -7.85 -5.86
CA LEU A 65 -3.73 -9.07 -6.45
C LEU A 65 -3.01 -10.29 -5.82
N PRO A 66 -3.74 -11.36 -5.44
CA PRO A 66 -5.19 -11.56 -5.63
C PRO A 66 -6.06 -10.83 -4.59
N GLY A 67 -5.47 -10.22 -3.57
CA GLY A 67 -6.20 -9.47 -2.56
C GLY A 67 -5.30 -8.94 -1.44
N PRO A 68 -5.87 -8.25 -0.43
CA PRO A 68 -5.12 -7.61 0.63
C PRO A 68 -4.67 -8.57 1.74
N THR A 69 -5.04 -9.84 1.71
CA THR A 69 -4.53 -10.86 2.66
C THR A 69 -3.73 -11.88 1.88
N VAL A 70 -2.47 -12.03 2.26
CA VAL A 70 -1.50 -12.84 1.53
C VAL A 70 -0.76 -13.73 2.52
N ASN A 71 -0.41 -14.94 2.10
CA ASN A 71 0.32 -15.88 2.95
C ASN A 71 1.82 -15.79 2.64
N ILE A 72 2.67 -16.04 3.64
CA ILE A 72 4.11 -16.18 3.45
C ILE A 72 4.39 -17.24 2.35
N GLY A 73 5.30 -16.90 1.43
CA GLY A 73 5.62 -17.72 0.24
C GLY A 73 4.63 -17.56 -0.92
N GLY A 74 3.52 -16.85 -0.71
CA GLY A 74 2.56 -16.54 -1.77
C GLY A 74 3.13 -15.54 -2.78
N LYS A 75 2.65 -15.61 -4.02
CA LYS A 75 2.98 -14.62 -5.06
C LYS A 75 1.96 -13.49 -5.07
N VAL A 76 2.44 -12.27 -5.23
CA VAL A 76 1.59 -11.07 -5.30
C VAL A 76 1.86 -10.28 -6.56
N SER A 77 0.86 -9.51 -6.98
CA SER A 77 1.01 -8.53 -8.04
C SER A 77 0.26 -7.26 -7.68
N PHE A 78 0.64 -6.15 -8.28
CA PHE A 78 0.07 -4.85 -8.03
C PHE A 78 -0.50 -4.30 -9.34
N GLY A 79 -1.79 -3.98 -9.33
CA GLY A 79 -2.47 -3.35 -10.45
C GLY A 79 -2.59 -1.86 -10.22
N LEU A 80 -2.28 -1.05 -11.23
CA LEU A 80 -2.32 0.40 -11.13
C LEU A 80 -3.01 1.05 -12.32
N THR A 81 -3.74 2.13 -12.06
CA THR A 81 -4.26 3.02 -13.11
C THR A 81 -4.03 4.47 -12.71
N ALA A 82 -3.93 5.36 -13.70
CA ALA A 82 -3.84 6.81 -13.48
C ALA A 82 -4.52 7.56 -14.62
N LYS A 83 -5.02 8.77 -14.36
CA LYS A 83 -5.57 9.67 -15.38
C LYS A 83 -4.52 10.54 -16.08
N LYS A 84 -3.30 10.60 -15.53
CA LYS A 84 -2.17 11.31 -16.13
C LYS A 84 -1.00 10.35 -16.33
N ALA A 85 -0.18 10.64 -17.33
CA ALA A 85 1.07 9.91 -17.54
C ALA A 85 2.04 10.23 -16.40
N GLY A 86 2.89 9.28 -16.05
CA GLY A 86 3.92 9.50 -15.05
C GLY A 86 4.74 8.25 -14.77
N TYR A 87 5.77 8.41 -13.97
CA TYR A 87 6.73 7.36 -13.63
C TYR A 87 6.35 6.80 -12.26
N LEU A 88 6.01 5.51 -12.24
CA LEU A 88 5.57 4.80 -11.05
C LEU A 88 6.76 4.38 -10.20
N ILE A 89 6.62 4.59 -8.90
CA ILE A 89 7.39 3.93 -7.86
C ILE A 89 6.42 3.22 -6.91
N LEU A 90 6.73 1.98 -6.54
CA LEU A 90 6.04 1.25 -5.47
C LEU A 90 6.95 1.14 -4.25
N VAL A 91 6.44 1.57 -3.11
CA VAL A 91 7.13 1.48 -1.82
C VAL A 91 6.32 0.58 -0.90
N ASP A 92 6.95 -0.47 -0.41
CA ASP A 92 6.45 -1.30 0.67
C ASP A 92 6.87 -0.71 2.01
N VAL A 93 5.95 -0.73 2.97
CA VAL A 93 6.22 -0.41 4.37
C VAL A 93 5.74 -1.58 5.21
N ASP A 94 6.70 -2.32 5.76
CA ASP A 94 6.43 -3.55 6.50
C ASP A 94 5.84 -3.30 7.90
N ALA A 95 5.58 -4.38 8.63
CA ALA A 95 4.98 -4.35 9.97
C ALA A 95 5.85 -3.62 11.01
N GLU A 96 7.16 -3.51 10.78
CA GLU A 96 8.10 -2.78 11.61
C GLU A 96 8.26 -1.31 11.18
N GLY A 97 7.63 -0.91 10.07
CA GLY A 97 7.73 0.43 9.52
C GLY A 97 8.98 0.67 8.66
N ARG A 98 9.67 -0.40 8.22
CA ARG A 98 10.78 -0.29 7.27
C ARG A 98 10.22 -0.02 5.88
N MET A 99 10.71 1.04 5.25
CA MET A 99 10.34 1.39 3.88
C MET A 99 11.31 0.75 2.90
N SER A 100 10.79 0.13 1.86
CA SER A 100 11.61 -0.42 0.78
C SER A 100 10.95 -0.17 -0.57
N GLN A 101 11.74 0.27 -1.55
CA GLN A 101 11.24 0.42 -2.90
C GLN A 101 11.20 -0.95 -3.56
N ILE A 102 10.00 -1.45 -3.85
CA ILE A 102 9.81 -2.75 -4.49
C ILE A 102 9.71 -2.62 -6.02
N PHE A 103 9.38 -1.44 -6.55
CA PHE A 103 9.36 -1.19 -7.98
C PHE A 103 9.70 0.25 -8.36
N PRO A 104 10.50 0.46 -9.41
CA PRO A 104 11.44 -0.53 -9.96
C PRO A 104 12.56 -0.81 -8.92
N THR A 105 13.21 -1.97 -8.96
CA THR A 105 14.41 -2.20 -8.11
C THR A 105 15.69 -1.92 -8.90
N ALA A 106 16.81 -1.73 -8.20
CA ALA A 106 18.11 -1.52 -8.86
C ALA A 106 18.49 -2.72 -9.75
N GLU A 107 18.19 -3.94 -9.30
CA GLU A 107 18.43 -5.18 -10.03
C GLU A 107 17.58 -5.26 -11.30
N LEU A 108 16.30 -4.88 -11.19
CA LEU A 108 15.40 -4.85 -12.34
C LEU A 108 15.86 -3.80 -13.37
N LEU A 109 16.29 -2.62 -12.92
CA LEU A 109 16.82 -1.57 -13.78
C LEU A 109 18.10 -2.00 -14.50
N ALA A 110 19.02 -2.67 -13.79
CA ALA A 110 20.27 -3.17 -14.37
C ALA A 110 20.06 -4.21 -15.47
N GLN A 111 18.95 -4.97 -15.41
CA GLN A 111 18.62 -6.02 -16.37
C GLN A 111 17.67 -5.54 -17.49
N SER A 112 17.22 -4.28 -17.44
CA SER A 112 16.28 -3.74 -18.40
C SER A 112 16.96 -2.94 -19.51
N ILE A 113 16.49 -3.16 -20.72
CA ILE A 113 16.85 -2.36 -21.90
C ILE A 113 15.93 -1.13 -22.02
N GLU A 114 14.75 -1.19 -21.40
CA GLU A 114 13.76 -0.11 -21.43
C GLU A 114 14.12 0.99 -20.41
N ARG A 115 14.38 2.19 -20.92
CA ARG A 115 14.63 3.36 -20.07
C ARG A 115 13.40 3.83 -19.31
N ASP A 116 12.20 3.58 -19.83
CA ASP A 116 10.95 4.07 -19.25
C ASP A 116 10.05 2.92 -18.78
N MET A 117 10.67 1.87 -18.22
CA MET A 117 9.97 0.64 -17.75
C MET A 117 8.85 0.91 -16.75
N ASN A 118 8.90 2.04 -16.04
CA ASN A 118 7.95 2.42 -15.01
C ASN A 118 7.01 3.55 -15.48
N LEU A 119 7.00 3.86 -16.78
CA LEU A 119 6.08 4.86 -17.33
C LEU A 119 4.65 4.28 -17.41
N VAL A 120 3.76 4.85 -16.62
CA VAL A 120 2.33 4.60 -16.65
C VAL A 120 1.69 5.52 -17.69
N LYS A 121 0.85 4.92 -18.55
CA LYS A 121 0.04 5.65 -19.54
C LYS A 121 -1.35 5.95 -18.98
N PRO A 122 -1.96 7.10 -19.31
CA PRO A 122 -3.30 7.44 -18.87
C PRO A 122 -4.33 6.36 -19.24
N GLY A 123 -5.16 5.95 -18.27
CA GLY A 123 -6.27 5.02 -18.46
C GLY A 123 -5.88 3.57 -18.75
N VAL A 124 -4.59 3.24 -18.83
CA VAL A 124 -4.10 1.89 -19.07
C VAL A 124 -3.74 1.23 -17.73
N GLN A 125 -4.19 0.00 -17.52
CA GLN A 125 -3.78 -0.77 -16.35
C GLN A 125 -2.32 -1.17 -16.47
N PHE A 126 -1.53 -0.77 -15.48
CA PHE A 126 -0.12 -1.10 -15.33
C PHE A 126 0.02 -2.17 -14.25
N ILE A 127 0.58 -3.34 -14.59
CA ILE A 127 0.75 -4.47 -13.67
C ILE A 127 2.22 -4.61 -13.27
N VAL A 128 2.46 -4.85 -11.98
CA VAL A 128 3.78 -5.10 -11.42
C VAL A 128 3.79 -6.44 -10.68
N PRO A 129 4.74 -7.36 -10.97
CA PRO A 129 5.81 -7.25 -11.95
C PRO A 129 5.27 -7.15 -13.38
N THR A 130 5.97 -6.40 -14.24
CA THR A 130 5.56 -6.25 -15.64
C THR A 130 5.72 -7.58 -16.38
N PRO A 131 4.98 -7.84 -17.48
CA PRO A 131 5.14 -9.07 -18.25
C PRO A 131 6.59 -9.32 -18.69
N ALA A 132 7.31 -8.26 -19.09
CA ALA A 132 8.72 -8.34 -19.45
C ALA A 132 9.64 -8.66 -18.25
N ALA A 133 9.29 -8.23 -17.04
CA ALA A 133 10.01 -8.62 -15.82
C ALA A 133 9.73 -10.09 -15.46
N GLN A 134 8.47 -10.53 -15.56
CA GLN A 134 8.08 -11.92 -15.31
C GLN A 134 8.78 -12.90 -16.24
N GLN A 135 8.91 -12.57 -17.53
CA GLN A 135 9.65 -13.38 -18.51
C GLN A 135 11.14 -13.55 -18.16
N ARG A 136 11.70 -12.63 -17.34
CA ARG A 136 13.07 -12.71 -16.83
C ARG A 136 13.15 -13.37 -15.44
N GLY A 137 12.02 -13.85 -14.92
CA GLY A 137 11.95 -14.53 -13.62
C GLY A 137 11.71 -13.60 -12.42
N PHE A 138 11.37 -12.33 -12.63
CA PHE A 138 11.02 -11.44 -11.52
C PHE A 138 9.60 -11.71 -11.03
N GLU A 139 9.50 -12.08 -9.76
CA GLU A 139 8.25 -12.34 -9.05
C GLU A 139 8.32 -11.71 -7.66
N TYR A 140 7.20 -11.19 -7.14
CA TYR A 140 7.11 -10.81 -5.74
C TYR A 140 6.56 -11.97 -4.93
N VAL A 141 7.40 -12.46 -4.01
CA VAL A 141 7.06 -13.50 -3.06
C VAL A 141 6.97 -12.87 -1.68
N VAL A 142 5.88 -13.13 -0.98
CA VAL A 142 5.66 -12.61 0.37
C VAL A 142 6.64 -13.25 1.33
N ALA A 143 7.38 -12.42 2.05
CA ALA A 143 8.34 -12.84 3.06
C ALA A 143 7.88 -12.42 4.46
N PRO A 144 8.40 -13.05 5.53
CA PRO A 144 8.23 -12.54 6.89
C PRO A 144 8.72 -11.09 7.01
N PRO A 145 8.20 -10.33 8.00
CA PRO A 145 7.36 -10.79 9.11
C PRO A 145 5.86 -10.79 8.81
N ALA A 146 5.13 -11.64 9.53
CA ALA A 146 3.67 -11.61 9.52
C ALA A 146 3.16 -10.35 10.24
N GLY A 147 2.07 -9.77 9.75
CA GLY A 147 1.54 -8.54 10.32
C GLY A 147 0.84 -7.67 9.29
N SER A 148 0.49 -6.46 9.72
CA SER A 148 -0.11 -5.43 8.87
C SER A 148 0.98 -4.60 8.23
N ALA A 149 0.89 -4.44 6.91
CA ALA A 149 1.81 -3.65 6.12
C ALA A 149 1.02 -2.75 5.16
N VAL A 150 1.71 -1.80 4.52
CA VAL A 150 1.09 -0.93 3.52
C VAL A 150 1.96 -0.85 2.28
N ILE A 151 1.30 -0.84 1.13
CA ILE A 151 1.93 -0.55 -0.15
C ILE A 151 1.49 0.84 -0.62
N VAL A 152 2.45 1.64 -1.06
CA VAL A 152 2.25 3.01 -1.53
C VAL A 152 2.66 3.11 -2.98
N ALA A 153 1.71 3.49 -3.83
CA ALA A 153 1.98 3.89 -5.20
C ALA A 153 2.30 5.38 -5.23
N ILE A 154 3.46 5.73 -5.79
CA ILE A 154 3.92 7.09 -5.99
C ILE A 154 4.08 7.32 -7.49
N LEU A 155 3.31 8.24 -8.04
CA LEU A 155 3.41 8.65 -9.44
C LEU A 155 4.11 9.99 -9.53
N SER A 156 5.24 9.99 -10.23
CA SER A 156 6.05 11.16 -10.54
C SER A 156 5.70 11.71 -11.92
N GLU A 157 5.50 13.02 -12.07
CA GLU A 157 5.34 13.63 -13.41
C GLU A 157 6.63 13.56 -14.23
N ARG A 158 7.77 13.70 -13.56
CA ARG A 158 9.11 13.63 -14.17
C ARG A 158 9.72 12.26 -14.06
N ARG A 159 10.72 11.97 -14.88
CA ARG A 159 11.41 10.67 -14.87
C ARG A 159 12.15 10.47 -13.54
N VAL A 160 11.64 9.55 -12.74
CA VAL A 160 12.25 9.08 -11.49
C VAL A 160 12.18 7.57 -11.49
N GLN A 161 13.31 6.93 -11.17
CA GLN A 161 13.41 5.47 -11.14
C GLN A 161 13.73 4.95 -9.75
N LEU A 162 14.59 5.64 -8.99
CA LEU A 162 14.94 5.26 -7.63
C LEU A 162 14.70 6.45 -6.70
N LEU A 163 14.16 6.16 -5.53
CA LEU A 163 13.98 7.08 -4.43
C LEU A 163 14.97 6.71 -3.33
N ASP A 164 15.65 7.72 -2.77
CA ASP A 164 16.51 7.56 -1.60
C ASP A 164 15.65 7.52 -0.32
N LEU A 165 14.96 6.40 -0.11
CA LEU A 165 13.98 6.29 0.97
C LEU A 165 14.62 6.54 2.35
N PRO A 166 13.86 7.11 3.30
CA PRO A 166 14.37 7.34 4.64
C PRO A 166 14.65 6.01 5.37
N ASP A 167 15.88 5.84 5.83
CA ASP A 167 16.34 4.65 6.57
C ASP A 167 15.76 4.52 8.00
N VAL A 168 15.09 5.56 8.50
CA VAL A 168 14.61 5.60 9.88
C VAL A 168 13.33 4.81 10.02
N GLN A 169 13.40 3.67 10.72
CA GLN A 169 12.23 2.93 11.17
C GLN A 169 11.41 3.82 12.10
N ARG A 170 10.24 4.24 11.63
CA ARG A 170 9.27 4.97 12.44
C ARG A 170 8.14 4.03 12.80
N LYS A 171 7.66 4.12 14.04
CA LYS A 171 6.36 3.55 14.40
C LYS A 171 5.27 4.34 13.69
N ILE A 172 4.97 3.96 12.47
CA ILE A 172 3.88 4.56 11.70
C ILE A 172 2.59 3.92 12.19
N GLN A 173 1.63 4.73 12.64
CA GLN A 173 0.44 4.22 13.32
C GLN A 173 -0.66 3.78 12.35
N GLY A 174 -0.45 3.96 11.04
CA GLY A 174 -1.34 3.46 10.01
C GLY A 174 -1.16 4.14 8.64
N PRO A 175 -2.00 3.78 7.66
CA PRO A 175 -1.86 4.23 6.27
C PRO A 175 -1.86 5.76 6.09
N ALA A 176 -2.70 6.48 6.84
CA ALA A 176 -2.78 7.93 6.74
C ALA A 176 -1.47 8.63 7.15
N ASP A 177 -0.83 8.13 8.21
CA ASP A 177 0.46 8.63 8.68
C ASP A 177 1.57 8.29 7.67
N THR A 178 1.57 7.07 7.12
CA THR A 178 2.52 6.67 6.07
C THR A 178 2.41 7.59 4.85
N LEU A 179 1.19 7.81 4.39
CA LEU A 179 0.93 8.65 3.22
C LEU A 179 1.33 10.10 3.47
N SER A 180 1.00 10.64 4.63
CA SER A 180 1.38 12.01 5.01
C SER A 180 2.89 12.18 5.03
N TYR A 181 3.59 11.24 5.67
CA TYR A 181 5.04 11.26 5.75
C TYR A 181 5.72 11.15 4.38
N LEU A 182 5.33 10.17 3.55
CA LEU A 182 5.91 10.02 2.21
C LEU A 182 5.58 11.21 1.30
N SER A 183 4.37 11.77 1.41
CA SER A 183 3.99 12.99 0.71
C SER A 183 4.89 14.17 1.09
N ASP A 184 5.16 14.38 2.38
CA ASP A 184 6.02 15.48 2.83
C ASP A 184 7.50 15.25 2.51
N TRP A 185 7.95 14.00 2.56
CA TRP A 185 9.32 13.64 2.19
C TRP A 185 9.57 13.84 0.68
N THR A 186 8.69 13.32 -0.18
CA THR A 186 8.83 13.45 -1.65
C THR A 186 8.75 14.90 -2.14
N ARG A 187 8.01 15.80 -1.46
CA ARG A 187 7.98 17.23 -1.78
C ARG A 187 9.34 17.92 -1.64
N GLN A 188 10.21 17.39 -0.79
CA GLN A 188 11.56 17.92 -0.58
C GLN A 188 12.51 17.49 -1.69
N LEU A 189 12.19 16.41 -2.40
CA LEU A 189 13.01 15.91 -3.48
C LEU A 189 13.06 16.90 -4.64
N ARG A 190 14.21 16.93 -5.29
CA ARG A 190 14.42 17.60 -6.56
C ARG A 190 14.76 16.56 -7.60
N VAL A 191 14.11 16.65 -8.74
CA VAL A 191 14.28 15.72 -9.85
C VAL A 191 15.00 16.45 -10.97
N THR A 192 15.92 15.76 -11.64
CA THR A 192 16.60 16.30 -12.81
C THR A 192 15.62 16.48 -13.95
N ASP A 193 15.56 17.70 -14.50
CA ASP A 193 14.86 17.98 -15.74
C ASP A 193 15.64 17.39 -16.93
N SER A 194 14.99 16.56 -17.73
CA SER A 194 15.64 15.82 -18.83
C SER A 194 16.15 16.71 -19.96
N GLY A 195 15.61 17.93 -20.11
CA GLY A 195 16.04 18.88 -21.13
C GLY A 195 17.18 19.79 -20.69
N SER A 196 17.12 20.29 -19.45
CA SER A 196 18.07 21.29 -18.93
C SER A 196 19.13 20.74 -17.98
N GLY A 197 18.96 19.51 -17.48
CA GLY A 197 19.83 18.92 -16.45
C GLY A 197 19.71 19.58 -15.08
N LYS A 198 18.82 20.56 -14.91
CA LYS A 198 18.63 21.29 -13.65
C LYS A 198 17.77 20.47 -12.69
N LEU A 199 18.06 20.62 -11.40
CA LEU A 199 17.23 20.08 -10.32
C LEU A 199 16.00 20.97 -10.14
N VAL A 200 14.82 20.39 -10.35
CA VAL A 200 13.53 21.08 -10.29
C VAL A 200 12.55 20.38 -9.34
N SER A 201 11.49 21.08 -8.96
CA SER A 201 10.37 20.45 -8.25
C SER A 201 9.62 19.49 -9.17
N ASN A 202 8.91 18.56 -8.55
CA ASN A 202 8.13 17.54 -9.22
C ASN A 202 6.74 17.44 -8.60
N ASN A 203 5.75 17.17 -9.44
CA ASN A 203 4.40 16.87 -8.96
C ASN A 203 4.30 15.38 -8.68
N TRP A 204 3.78 15.06 -7.51
CA TRP A 204 3.65 13.71 -7.02
C TRP A 204 2.16 13.39 -6.81
N SER A 205 1.75 12.17 -7.14
CA SER A 205 0.40 11.67 -6.87
C SER A 205 0.47 10.30 -6.22
N PHE A 206 -0.45 10.00 -5.30
CA PHE A 206 -0.34 8.84 -4.45
C PHE A 206 -1.65 8.05 -4.35
N ASP A 207 -1.53 6.74 -4.20
CA ASP A 207 -2.55 5.89 -3.58
C ASP A 207 -1.87 4.93 -2.61
N ILE A 208 -2.62 4.48 -1.61
CA ILE A 208 -2.14 3.59 -0.56
C ILE A 208 -3.14 2.46 -0.33
N LYS A 209 -2.62 1.25 -0.12
CA LYS A 209 -3.40 0.07 0.25
C LYS A 209 -2.75 -0.64 1.42
N SER A 210 -3.56 -0.99 2.40
CA SER A 210 -3.15 -1.89 3.47
C SER A 210 -3.22 -3.34 3.01
N TYR A 211 -2.32 -4.16 3.52
CA TYR A 211 -2.39 -5.60 3.38
C TYR A 211 -1.93 -6.30 4.65
N SER A 212 -2.20 -7.59 4.74
CA SER A 212 -1.82 -8.42 5.88
C SER A 212 -1.13 -9.69 5.42
N ILE A 213 0.02 -9.96 6.04
CA ILE A 213 0.80 -11.18 5.83
C ILE A 213 0.41 -12.19 6.92
N LYS A 214 0.05 -13.41 6.50
CA LYS A 214 -0.31 -14.53 7.38
C LYS A 214 0.67 -15.69 7.25
#